data_AF-A0ABD3SFT9-F1
#
_entry.id   AF-A0ABD3SFT9-F1
#
_cell.length_a   1.000
_cell.length_b   1.000
_cell.length_c   1.000
_cell.angle_alpha   90.00
_cell.angle_beta   90.00
_cell.angle_gamma   90.00
#
_symmetry.space_group_name_H-M   'P 1'
#
loop_
_entity.id
_entity.type
_entity.pdbx_description
1 polymer ?
#
loop_
_entity_poly.entity_id
_entity_poly.type
_entity_poly.pdbx_seq_one_letter_code
_entity_poly.pdbx_strand_id
1 'polypeptide(L)'
;MRTLLGIAALMVSSPPTAGFHYPVSSARGNTRQRTFSAQSVASSYSTVSFSRMVLGMATWSNGQAIREYQDFLATGKSELDKEDDRPSVIVRSSNPASITPLTDAIFALGNGDDVVVTPNEALPVGKYPIYITVPPYELREFIQNLSDEWKARAEDFVFFSGTKFCGVVEPILRDFGMCRDTMSQVVVGFTLPPPGSGLGGVARMPEDMACNIGTDAYGEEKWAGETQSCGKWNGAVASRLDRNGIRCKSTFYREWRRAMWERALYDAVWNVVGAVREDETDHLQVATYFEMEASDMMWELVNGLRGGLAVTLIYGFEDRLFSFAEMRGKGEPCELRDEMFDHILNVFPGKSRMLWEYCNYAKDKKGLLQRSNVPPVPSELSELPSPTRQGNMRADGVI
;
A
#
# COMPACT_ATOMS: atom_id res chain seq x y z
N MET A 1 -52.02 18.54 -33.51
CA MET A 1 -53.26 18.63 -32.70
C MET A 1 -52.90 18.22 -31.28
N ARG A 2 -52.46 19.11 -30.37
CA ARG A 2 -53.25 19.98 -29.46
C ARG A 2 -54.28 19.24 -28.61
N THR A 3 -53.92 18.89 -27.36
CA THR A 3 -54.58 19.23 -26.05
C THR A 3 -53.73 18.58 -24.93
N LEU A 4 -52.96 19.27 -24.08
CA LEU A 4 -53.22 20.19 -22.95
C LEU A 4 -53.84 19.55 -21.68
N LEU A 5 -53.08 19.75 -20.58
CA LEU A 5 -53.43 19.97 -19.17
C LEU A 5 -53.48 18.79 -18.18
N GLY A 6 -52.63 18.92 -17.14
CA GLY A 6 -52.68 18.16 -15.89
C GLY A 6 -51.50 18.44 -14.98
N ILE A 7 -51.41 19.67 -14.43
CA ILE A 7 -50.47 20.07 -13.36
C ILE A 7 -50.99 19.52 -12.03
N ALA A 8 -50.14 18.82 -11.26
CA ALA A 8 -50.31 18.67 -9.82
C ALA A 8 -48.94 18.65 -9.14
N ALA A 9 -48.64 19.74 -8.44
CA ALA A 9 -47.51 19.88 -7.54
C ALA A 9 -47.78 19.12 -6.24
N LEU A 10 -46.85 18.25 -5.83
CA LEU A 10 -46.81 17.68 -4.48
C LEU A 10 -45.49 18.11 -3.84
N MET A 11 -45.59 19.17 -3.04
CA MET A 11 -44.64 19.46 -1.98
C MET A 11 -44.72 18.33 -0.96
N VAL A 12 -43.60 17.66 -0.69
CA VAL A 12 -43.43 16.83 0.49
C VAL A 12 -42.32 17.43 1.33
N SER A 13 -42.74 17.76 2.54
CA SER A 13 -42.05 18.40 3.64
C SER A 13 -40.84 17.62 4.15
N SER A 14 -39.76 18.37 4.43
CA SER A 14 -38.60 17.94 5.19
C SER A 14 -38.98 17.41 6.59
N PRO A 15 -38.40 16.29 7.06
CA PRO A 15 -38.52 15.88 8.45
C PRO A 15 -37.53 16.64 9.35
N PRO A 16 -37.80 16.73 10.66
CA PRO A 16 -37.13 17.64 11.58
C PRO A 16 -35.75 17.13 12.03
N THR A 17 -34.86 18.09 12.24
CA THR A 17 -33.58 17.98 12.93
C THR A 17 -33.78 17.53 14.38
N ALA A 18 -33.48 16.26 14.66
CA ALA A 18 -33.29 15.76 16.02
C ALA A 18 -31.82 15.98 16.43
N GLY A 19 -31.60 17.01 17.26
CA GLY A 19 -30.32 17.26 17.89
C GLY A 19 -30.03 16.21 18.96
N PHE A 20 -29.05 15.35 18.71
CA PHE A 20 -28.46 14.51 19.74
C PHE A 20 -27.38 15.31 20.48
N HIS A 21 -27.72 15.73 21.69
CA HIS A 21 -26.76 16.19 22.70
C HIS A 21 -25.92 15.01 23.20
N TYR A 22 -24.64 14.98 22.86
CA TYR A 22 -23.65 14.17 23.57
C TYR A 22 -23.17 14.93 24.82
N PRO A 23 -23.12 14.29 26.00
CA PRO A 23 -22.53 14.91 27.19
C PRO A 23 -21.00 14.94 27.07
N VAL A 24 -20.44 16.15 27.16
CA VAL A 24 -19.01 16.41 27.36
C VAL A 24 -18.62 15.90 28.75
N SER A 25 -17.93 14.75 28.80
CA SER A 25 -17.27 14.28 30.02
C SER A 25 -15.93 15.00 30.17
N SER A 26 -15.85 15.80 31.23
CA SER A 26 -14.62 16.44 31.69
C SER A 26 -13.77 15.46 32.50
N ALA A 27 -12.76 14.85 31.86
CA ALA A 27 -11.75 14.09 32.58
C ALA A 27 -10.63 15.03 33.05
N ARG A 28 -10.69 15.38 34.34
CA ARG A 28 -9.66 16.09 35.10
C ARG A 28 -8.33 15.34 35.05
N GLY A 29 -7.25 16.10 34.88
CA GLY A 29 -5.89 15.61 34.89
C GLY A 29 -5.47 15.02 36.24
N ASN A 30 -4.57 14.04 36.18
CA ASN A 30 -3.73 13.65 37.29
C ASN A 30 -2.31 13.38 36.78
N THR A 31 -1.55 14.46 36.69
CA THR A 31 -0.11 14.45 36.43
C THR A 31 0.60 13.86 37.65
N ARG A 32 1.00 12.58 37.59
CA ARG A 32 1.93 12.00 38.56
C ARG A 32 3.35 12.48 38.24
N GLN A 33 3.77 13.55 38.93
CA GLN A 33 5.19 13.89 39.08
C GLN A 33 5.90 12.76 39.84
N ARG A 34 6.81 12.06 39.17
CA ARG A 34 7.85 11.25 39.86
C ARG A 34 9.08 12.12 40.02
N THR A 35 9.35 12.50 41.26
CA THR A 35 10.60 13.08 41.74
C THR A 35 11.71 12.03 41.61
N PHE A 36 12.75 12.34 40.82
CA PHE A 36 14.01 11.63 40.86
C PHE A 36 14.99 12.42 41.73
N SER A 37 15.38 11.83 42.85
CA SER A 37 16.44 12.30 43.74
C SER A 37 17.80 12.12 43.07
N ALA A 38 18.55 13.20 42.93
CA ALA A 38 19.96 13.16 42.56
C ALA A 38 20.78 12.61 43.74
N GLN A 39 21.43 11.46 43.55
CA GLN A 39 22.55 11.03 44.38
C GLN A 39 23.83 11.17 43.57
N SER A 40 24.73 12.01 44.08
CA SER A 40 26.11 12.14 43.64
C SER A 40 26.90 10.92 44.11
N VAL A 41 27.59 10.26 43.18
CA VAL A 41 28.66 9.32 43.52
C VAL A 41 29.89 9.72 42.73
N ALA A 42 30.98 9.91 43.47
CA ALA A 42 32.25 10.44 43.02
C ALA A 42 32.99 9.49 42.06
N SER A 43 33.67 10.14 41.10
CA SER A 43 34.59 9.55 40.15
C SER A 43 35.78 8.85 40.84
N SER A 44 36.11 7.65 40.36
CA SER A 44 37.44 7.06 40.51
C SER A 44 38.01 6.78 39.11
N TYR A 45 39.11 7.45 38.80
CA TYR A 45 39.85 7.30 37.56
C TYR A 45 40.56 5.95 37.51
N SER A 46 40.37 5.22 36.41
CA SER A 46 41.30 4.18 35.96
C SER A 46 41.42 4.23 34.45
N THR A 47 42.61 4.63 34.00
CA THR A 47 43.05 4.69 32.61
C THR A 47 43.35 3.30 32.07
N VAL A 48 42.67 2.86 31.01
CA VAL A 48 43.14 1.79 30.12
C VAL A 48 42.74 2.04 28.67
N SER A 49 43.78 2.18 27.84
CA SER A 49 43.96 1.79 26.43
C SER A 49 42.92 2.19 25.37
N PHE A 50 43.37 3.06 24.45
CA PHE A 50 42.76 3.34 23.16
C PHE A 50 42.64 2.07 22.31
N SER A 51 41.41 1.60 22.11
CA SER A 51 41.03 0.90 20.88
C SER A 51 39.97 1.73 20.17
N ARG A 52 40.32 2.16 18.96
CA ARG A 52 39.53 3.05 18.11
C ARG A 52 38.32 2.28 17.55
N MET A 53 37.31 2.03 18.39
CA MET A 53 35.98 1.71 17.88
C MET A 53 35.40 2.98 17.30
N VAL A 54 35.36 3.05 15.98
CA VAL A 54 34.48 3.97 15.27
C VAL A 54 33.06 3.57 15.68
N LEU A 55 32.52 4.26 16.67
CA LEU A 55 31.08 4.38 16.86
C LEU A 55 30.57 5.07 15.60
N GLY A 56 30.22 4.25 14.60
CA GLY A 56 29.38 4.65 13.51
C GLY A 56 28.02 5.02 14.09
N MET A 57 27.91 6.25 14.61
CA MET A 57 26.63 6.93 14.64
C MET A 57 26.22 7.08 13.18
N ALA A 58 25.48 6.12 12.67
CA ALA A 58 24.74 6.28 11.44
C ALA A 58 23.61 7.25 11.75
N THR A 59 23.93 8.54 11.86
CA THR A 59 22.98 9.61 11.60
C THR A 59 22.69 9.53 10.10
N TRP A 60 21.61 8.84 9.75
CA TRP A 60 21.03 8.87 8.40
C TRP A 60 20.47 10.28 8.16
N SER A 61 21.34 11.28 7.99
CA SER A 61 20.96 12.49 7.30
C SER A 61 20.78 12.10 5.85
N ASN A 62 19.52 12.02 5.41
CA ASN A 62 19.25 11.83 4.00
C ASN A 62 19.80 13.06 3.25
N GLY A 63 20.98 12.93 2.64
CA GLY A 63 21.62 14.00 1.86
C GLY A 63 20.78 14.48 0.67
N GLN A 64 19.67 13.80 0.38
CA GLN A 64 18.68 14.18 -0.61
C GLN A 64 17.60 15.10 -0.06
N ALA A 65 17.11 14.89 1.17
CA ALA A 65 16.20 15.85 1.81
C ALA A 65 16.87 17.23 1.99
N ILE A 66 18.20 17.23 2.17
CA ILE A 66 19.01 18.44 2.16
C ILE A 66 19.10 19.05 0.75
N ARG A 67 19.25 18.23 -0.31
CA ARG A 67 19.26 18.69 -1.70
C ARG A 67 17.91 19.23 -2.16
N GLU A 68 16.82 18.54 -1.89
CA GLU A 68 15.45 19.00 -2.17
C GLU A 68 15.15 20.32 -1.46
N TYR A 69 15.56 20.44 -0.19
CA TYR A 69 15.45 21.69 0.55
C TYR A 69 16.33 22.79 -0.06
N GLN A 70 17.57 22.46 -0.47
CA GLN A 70 18.47 23.40 -1.16
C GLN A 70 17.93 23.83 -2.53
N ASP A 71 17.36 22.91 -3.31
CA ASP A 71 16.77 23.17 -4.62
C ASP A 71 15.49 23.98 -4.47
N PHE A 72 14.65 23.70 -3.47
CA PHE A 72 13.51 24.53 -3.10
C PHE A 72 13.95 25.96 -2.73
N LEU A 73 14.98 26.09 -1.87
CA LEU A 73 15.52 27.40 -1.49
C LEU A 73 16.13 28.15 -2.70
N ALA A 74 16.75 27.43 -3.64
CA ALA A 74 17.43 28.00 -4.79
C ALA A 74 16.47 28.38 -5.94
N THR A 75 15.43 27.58 -6.17
CA THR A 75 14.52 27.72 -7.33
C THR A 75 13.15 28.29 -6.97
N GLY A 76 12.76 28.24 -5.70
CA GLY A 76 11.42 28.59 -5.23
C GLY A 76 10.32 27.63 -5.70
N LYS A 77 10.66 26.56 -6.43
CA LYS A 77 9.70 25.56 -6.91
C LYS A 77 9.44 24.52 -5.82
N SER A 78 8.23 24.48 -5.30
CA SER A 78 7.76 23.40 -4.41
C SER A 78 7.13 22.22 -5.17
N GLU A 79 6.78 22.41 -6.43
CA GLU A 79 6.07 21.41 -7.24
C GLU A 79 7.04 20.60 -8.10
N LEU A 80 6.79 19.29 -8.17
CA LEU A 80 7.49 18.36 -9.05
C LEU A 80 7.20 18.72 -10.52
N ASP A 81 8.24 18.69 -11.37
CA ASP A 81 8.04 18.87 -12.82
C ASP A 81 7.15 17.74 -13.33
N LYS A 82 6.03 18.10 -13.97
CA LYS A 82 5.03 17.17 -14.49
C LYS A 82 5.25 16.98 -15.99
N GLU A 83 5.50 15.76 -16.42
CA GLU A 83 5.46 15.40 -17.84
C GLU A 83 4.01 15.08 -18.25
N ASP A 84 3.64 15.43 -19.48
CA ASP A 84 2.31 15.14 -20.03
C ASP A 84 2.14 13.64 -20.33
N ASP A 85 0.91 13.14 -20.16
CA ASP A 85 0.54 11.82 -20.64
C ASP A 85 0.46 11.81 -22.18
N ARG A 86 1.29 10.96 -22.79
CA ARG A 86 1.41 10.75 -24.24
C ARG A 86 1.06 9.29 -24.55
N PRO A 87 0.88 8.91 -25.84
CA PRO A 87 0.78 7.49 -26.21
C PRO A 87 1.89 6.69 -25.52
N SER A 88 1.50 5.69 -24.75
CA SER A 88 2.39 4.98 -23.85
C SER A 88 2.62 3.55 -24.31
N VAL A 89 3.61 2.91 -23.69
CA VAL A 89 3.86 1.48 -23.88
C VAL A 89 3.47 0.74 -22.61
N ILE A 90 2.64 -0.28 -22.75
CA ILE A 90 2.20 -1.14 -21.65
C ILE A 90 2.86 -2.50 -21.84
N VAL A 91 3.69 -2.88 -20.88
CA VAL A 91 4.44 -4.14 -20.91
C VAL A 91 3.66 -5.16 -20.10
N ARG A 92 3.17 -6.20 -20.77
CA ARG A 92 2.48 -7.34 -20.15
C ARG A 92 3.38 -8.56 -20.09
N SER A 93 3.02 -9.55 -19.26
CA SER A 93 3.73 -10.83 -19.25
C SER A 93 3.70 -11.51 -20.62
N SER A 94 4.81 -12.14 -20.99
CA SER A 94 4.88 -13.06 -22.14
C SER A 94 4.11 -14.36 -21.88
N ASN A 95 3.87 -14.71 -20.61
CA ASN A 95 3.08 -15.87 -20.22
C ASN A 95 1.59 -15.48 -20.14
N PRO A 96 0.71 -16.02 -21.00
CA PRO A 96 -0.72 -15.69 -20.98
C PRO A 96 -1.40 -16.00 -19.63
N ALA A 97 -0.89 -16.98 -18.87
CA ALA A 97 -1.42 -17.35 -17.56
C ALA A 97 -1.06 -16.33 -16.46
N SER A 98 -0.07 -15.47 -16.71
CA SER A 98 0.43 -14.46 -15.76
C SER A 98 -0.03 -13.04 -16.10
N ILE A 99 -0.89 -12.88 -17.11
CA ILE A 99 -1.44 -11.55 -17.45
C ILE A 99 -2.35 -11.10 -16.31
N THR A 100 -2.02 -9.96 -15.73
CA THR A 100 -2.75 -9.42 -14.58
C THR A 100 -3.87 -8.48 -15.04
N PRO A 101 -4.92 -8.29 -14.20
CA PRO A 101 -5.91 -7.23 -14.37
C PRO A 101 -5.35 -5.82 -14.62
N LEU A 102 -4.11 -5.56 -14.15
CA LEU A 102 -3.46 -4.27 -14.26
C LEU A 102 -3.20 -3.88 -15.73
N THR A 103 -2.86 -4.84 -16.60
CA THR A 103 -2.66 -4.56 -18.02
C THR A 103 -3.92 -3.96 -18.64
N ASP A 104 -5.06 -4.63 -18.43
CA ASP A 104 -6.36 -4.18 -18.95
C ASP A 104 -6.79 -2.84 -18.32
N ALA A 105 -6.53 -2.65 -17.02
CA ALA A 105 -6.84 -1.41 -16.31
C ALA A 105 -6.08 -0.21 -16.90
N ILE A 106 -4.76 -0.31 -17.04
CA ILE A 106 -3.93 0.79 -17.54
C ILE A 106 -4.23 1.10 -19.00
N PHE A 107 -4.53 0.07 -19.80
CA PHE A 107 -4.96 0.24 -21.18
C PHE A 107 -6.31 0.95 -21.28
N ALA A 108 -7.29 0.56 -20.46
CA ALA A 108 -8.61 1.19 -20.42
C ALA A 108 -8.55 2.66 -19.97
N LEU A 109 -7.61 3.01 -19.09
CA LEU A 109 -7.37 4.38 -18.63
C LEU A 109 -6.62 5.25 -19.66
N GLY A 110 -6.12 4.64 -20.74
CA GLY A 110 -5.42 5.32 -21.82
C GLY A 110 -6.33 6.13 -22.74
N ASN A 111 -5.73 6.75 -23.76
CA ASN A 111 -6.44 7.55 -24.77
C ASN A 111 -6.75 6.77 -26.06
N GLY A 112 -6.53 5.44 -26.07
CA GLY A 112 -6.73 4.58 -27.24
C GLY A 112 -5.52 4.41 -28.17
N ASP A 113 -4.46 5.19 -27.97
CA ASP A 113 -3.22 5.16 -28.77
C ASP A 113 -2.09 4.36 -28.08
N ASP A 114 -2.37 3.72 -26.95
CA ASP A 114 -1.38 2.94 -26.21
C ASP A 114 -1.04 1.64 -26.95
N VAL A 115 0.23 1.25 -26.87
CA VAL A 115 0.72 0.00 -27.46
C VAL A 115 1.01 -1.00 -26.35
N VAL A 116 0.41 -2.19 -26.45
CA VAL A 116 0.70 -3.31 -25.56
C VAL A 116 1.79 -4.17 -26.18
N VAL A 117 2.89 -4.35 -25.46
CA VAL A 117 4.05 -5.17 -25.90
C VAL A 117 4.40 -6.23 -24.88
N THR A 118 5.14 -7.25 -25.32
CA THR A 118 5.81 -8.20 -24.42
C THR A 118 7.29 -7.83 -24.23
N PRO A 119 7.96 -8.28 -23.15
CA PRO A 119 9.39 -8.01 -22.91
C PRO A 119 10.35 -8.38 -24.06
N ASN A 120 9.93 -9.28 -24.96
CA ASN A 120 10.75 -9.75 -26.07
C ASN A 120 10.58 -8.90 -27.35
N GLU A 121 9.63 -7.96 -27.35
CA GLU A 121 9.36 -7.08 -28.48
C GLU A 121 10.20 -5.80 -28.40
N ALA A 122 10.47 -5.21 -29.56
CA ALA A 122 11.18 -3.94 -29.65
C ALA A 122 10.30 -2.78 -29.17
N LEU A 123 10.91 -1.78 -28.53
CA LEU A 123 10.21 -0.59 -28.08
C LEU A 123 9.91 0.34 -29.27
N PRO A 124 8.70 0.92 -29.38
CA PRO A 124 8.42 1.98 -30.35
C PRO A 124 9.38 3.17 -30.19
N VAL A 125 9.71 3.87 -31.28
CA VAL A 125 10.59 5.05 -31.18
C VAL A 125 9.83 6.23 -30.53
N GLY A 126 10.40 6.86 -29.50
CA GLY A 126 9.83 8.07 -28.90
C GLY A 126 10.15 8.25 -27.41
N LYS A 127 9.59 9.31 -26.82
CA LYS A 127 9.62 9.61 -25.38
C LYS A 127 8.20 9.46 -24.81
N TYR A 128 8.01 8.47 -23.95
CA TYR A 128 6.72 8.10 -23.37
C TYR A 128 6.94 7.29 -22.08
N PRO A 129 5.95 7.24 -21.18
CA PRO A 129 5.99 6.33 -20.03
C PRO A 129 5.87 4.87 -20.48
N ILE A 130 6.60 3.98 -19.81
CA ILE A 130 6.57 2.53 -20.05
C ILE A 130 5.98 1.86 -18.81
N TYR A 131 4.70 1.50 -18.87
CA TYR A 131 3.97 0.88 -17.77
C TYR A 131 4.32 -0.61 -17.65
N ILE A 132 5.03 -0.97 -16.59
CA ILE A 132 5.44 -2.36 -16.34
C ILE A 132 4.33 -3.06 -15.54
N THR A 133 3.51 -3.84 -16.24
CA THR A 133 2.35 -4.57 -15.66
C THR A 133 2.63 -6.05 -15.43
N VAL A 134 3.89 -6.46 -15.58
CA VAL A 134 4.41 -7.79 -15.26
C VAL A 134 4.22 -8.06 -13.76
N PRO A 135 3.71 -9.24 -13.35
CA PRO A 135 3.51 -9.54 -11.94
C PRO A 135 4.83 -9.61 -11.16
N PRO A 136 4.81 -9.41 -9.83
CA PRO A 136 6.03 -9.35 -9.01
C PRO A 136 6.92 -10.59 -9.09
N TYR A 137 6.33 -11.77 -9.21
CA TYR A 137 7.07 -13.04 -9.31
C TYR A 137 7.82 -13.22 -10.64
N GLU A 138 7.49 -12.43 -11.67
CA GLU A 138 8.23 -12.37 -12.94
C GLU A 138 9.14 -11.14 -13.04
N LEU A 139 8.94 -10.13 -12.18
CA LEU A 139 9.60 -8.83 -12.28
C LEU A 139 11.13 -8.93 -12.18
N ARG A 140 11.65 -9.83 -11.34
CA ARG A 140 13.10 -10.04 -11.20
C ARG A 140 13.73 -10.54 -12.50
N GLU A 141 13.11 -11.56 -13.10
CA GLU A 141 13.59 -12.15 -14.36
C GLU A 141 13.47 -11.14 -15.50
N PHE A 142 12.36 -10.40 -15.56
CA PHE A 142 12.17 -9.31 -16.51
C PHE A 142 13.33 -8.31 -16.48
N ILE A 143 13.70 -7.79 -15.31
CA ILE A 143 14.77 -6.79 -15.18
C ILE A 143 16.15 -7.37 -15.54
N GLN A 144 16.41 -8.63 -15.17
CA GLN A 144 17.68 -9.30 -15.47
C GLN A 144 17.91 -9.49 -16.97
N ASN A 145 16.82 -9.73 -17.71
CA ASN A 145 16.87 -10.09 -19.13
C ASN A 145 16.66 -8.91 -20.08
N LEU A 146 16.63 -7.67 -19.58
CA LEU A 146 16.50 -6.48 -20.44
C LEU A 146 17.65 -6.38 -21.45
N SER A 147 17.31 -6.11 -22.71
CA SER A 147 18.29 -5.75 -23.74
C SER A 147 18.89 -4.36 -23.46
N ASP A 148 19.98 -4.01 -24.14
CA ASP A 148 20.63 -2.71 -23.95
C ASP A 148 19.73 -1.53 -24.37
N GLU A 149 18.86 -1.73 -25.36
CA GLU A 149 17.84 -0.75 -25.76
C GLU A 149 16.85 -0.48 -24.64
N TRP A 150 16.36 -1.53 -23.98
CA TRP A 150 15.46 -1.41 -22.84
C TRP A 150 16.15 -0.77 -21.63
N LYS A 151 17.41 -1.14 -21.35
CA LYS A 151 18.20 -0.55 -20.25
C LYS A 151 18.41 0.95 -20.45
N ALA A 152 18.63 1.40 -21.69
CA ALA A 152 18.77 2.82 -22.02
C ALA A 152 17.48 3.62 -21.74
N ARG A 153 16.33 2.96 -21.70
CA ARG A 153 15.01 3.52 -21.41
C ARG A 153 14.52 3.21 -19.99
N ALA A 154 15.36 2.65 -19.12
CA ALA A 154 14.94 2.22 -17.78
C ALA A 154 14.38 3.37 -16.92
N GLU A 155 14.84 4.61 -17.12
CA GLU A 155 14.29 5.79 -16.44
C GLU A 155 12.84 6.13 -16.83
N ASP A 156 12.34 5.55 -17.92
CA ASP A 156 10.96 5.70 -18.37
C ASP A 156 10.01 4.63 -17.83
N PHE A 157 10.51 3.67 -17.06
CA PHE A 157 9.69 2.63 -16.48
C PHE A 157 8.81 3.17 -15.36
N VAL A 158 7.56 2.71 -15.37
CA VAL A 158 6.56 2.97 -14.33
C VAL A 158 6.19 1.63 -13.70
N PHE A 159 6.60 1.42 -12.46
CA PHE A 159 6.31 0.20 -11.70
C PHE A 159 5.10 0.38 -10.79
N PHE A 160 4.36 -0.69 -10.55
CA PHE A 160 3.14 -0.68 -9.74
C PHE A 160 3.31 -1.49 -8.47
N SER A 161 2.69 -1.06 -7.38
CA SER A 161 2.66 -1.75 -6.08
C SER A 161 1.30 -1.65 -5.42
N GLY A 162 1.10 -2.49 -4.42
CA GLY A 162 -0.16 -2.65 -3.70
C GLY A 162 -1.13 -3.56 -4.45
N THR A 163 -2.25 -3.87 -3.80
CA THR A 163 -3.23 -4.89 -4.21
C THR A 163 -2.66 -6.31 -4.20
N LYS A 164 -3.57 -7.28 -4.24
CA LYS A 164 -3.23 -8.71 -4.37
C LYS A 164 -2.59 -9.11 -5.71
N PHE A 165 -2.46 -8.18 -6.66
CA PHE A 165 -1.89 -8.44 -7.98
C PHE A 165 -0.51 -7.83 -8.20
N CYS A 166 -0.18 -6.71 -7.53
CA CYS A 166 1.08 -5.99 -7.77
C CYS A 166 2.06 -6.09 -6.58
N GLY A 167 1.60 -6.49 -5.38
CA GLY A 167 2.46 -6.71 -4.22
C GLY A 167 3.39 -5.55 -3.88
N VAL A 168 4.48 -5.82 -3.17
CA VAL A 168 5.52 -4.83 -2.84
C VAL A 168 6.70 -4.99 -3.79
N VAL A 169 6.94 -3.98 -4.64
CA VAL A 169 8.04 -4.06 -5.62
C VAL A 169 9.39 -3.56 -5.10
N GLU A 170 9.39 -2.74 -4.04
CA GLU A 170 10.61 -2.12 -3.50
C GLU A 170 11.75 -3.14 -3.26
N PRO A 171 11.52 -4.31 -2.61
CA PRO A 171 12.59 -5.30 -2.41
C PRO A 171 13.25 -5.75 -3.72
N ILE A 172 12.47 -5.96 -4.78
CA ILE A 172 12.98 -6.40 -6.08
C ILE A 172 13.73 -5.24 -6.76
N LEU A 173 13.13 -4.05 -6.82
CA LEU A 173 13.75 -2.90 -7.49
C LEU A 173 15.04 -2.45 -6.82
N ARG A 174 15.15 -2.61 -5.49
CA ARG A 174 16.35 -2.29 -4.73
C ARG A 174 17.56 -3.10 -5.19
N ASP A 175 17.38 -4.39 -5.48
CA ASP A 175 18.46 -5.28 -5.93
C ASP A 175 19.09 -4.82 -7.26
N PHE A 176 18.32 -4.12 -8.08
CA PHE A 176 18.77 -3.57 -9.38
C PHE A 176 19.10 -2.07 -9.31
N GLY A 177 19.06 -1.46 -8.12
CA GLY A 177 19.28 -0.03 -7.95
C GLY A 177 18.21 0.85 -8.59
N MET A 178 17.03 0.31 -8.87
CA MET A 178 15.87 0.98 -9.50
C MET A 178 14.90 1.59 -8.48
N CYS A 179 15.26 1.58 -7.19
CA CYS A 179 14.45 2.16 -6.12
C CYS A 179 14.95 3.59 -5.78
N ARG A 180 14.76 4.54 -6.70
CA ARG A 180 15.25 5.93 -6.60
C ARG A 180 14.17 6.92 -7.01
N ASP A 181 14.33 8.17 -6.60
CA ASP A 181 13.38 9.27 -6.86
C ASP A 181 13.17 9.59 -8.34
N THR A 182 14.09 9.20 -9.24
CA THR A 182 13.89 9.36 -10.68
C THR A 182 13.02 8.25 -11.28
N MET A 183 12.95 7.09 -10.62
CA MET A 183 12.18 5.95 -11.10
C MET A 183 10.71 6.13 -10.79
N SER A 184 9.87 5.95 -11.81
CA SER A 184 8.44 6.17 -11.65
C SER A 184 7.80 4.96 -11.00
N GLN A 185 7.06 5.20 -9.92
CA GLN A 185 6.42 4.14 -9.14
C GLN A 185 5.03 4.59 -8.71
N VAL A 186 4.09 3.65 -8.64
CA VAL A 186 2.67 3.90 -8.40
C VAL A 186 2.14 2.90 -7.37
N VAL A 187 1.49 3.39 -6.31
CA VAL A 187 0.67 2.55 -5.43
C VAL A 187 -0.74 2.55 -5.96
N VAL A 188 -1.28 1.39 -6.31
CA VAL A 188 -2.60 1.25 -6.92
C VAL A 188 -3.72 1.54 -5.90
N GLY A 189 -4.54 2.55 -6.20
CA GLY A 189 -5.70 2.97 -5.41
C GLY A 189 -7.00 3.02 -6.22
N PHE A 190 -7.16 2.11 -7.18
CA PHE A 190 -8.35 1.96 -8.02
C PHE A 190 -8.70 0.48 -8.23
N THR A 191 -9.92 0.21 -8.67
CA THR A 191 -10.37 -1.16 -8.95
C THR A 191 -9.68 -1.74 -10.17
N LEU A 192 -9.34 -3.02 -10.11
CA LEU A 192 -8.78 -3.74 -11.24
C LEU A 192 -9.87 -4.66 -11.83
N PRO A 193 -10.31 -4.43 -13.07
CA PRO A 193 -11.36 -5.23 -13.68
C PRO A 193 -10.88 -6.67 -13.88
N PRO A 194 -11.77 -7.69 -13.83
CA PRO A 194 -11.37 -9.06 -14.07
C PRO A 194 -10.62 -9.23 -15.41
N PRO A 195 -9.56 -10.07 -15.47
CA PRO A 195 -8.77 -10.26 -16.69
C PRO A 195 -9.63 -10.68 -17.87
N GLY A 196 -9.37 -10.13 -19.06
CA GLY A 196 -10.07 -10.54 -20.28
C GLY A 196 -11.47 -9.94 -20.44
N SER A 197 -11.91 -9.11 -19.50
CA SER A 197 -13.08 -8.25 -19.70
C SER A 197 -12.82 -7.11 -20.69
N GLY A 198 -11.55 -6.82 -21.03
CA GLY A 198 -11.20 -5.69 -21.92
C GLY A 198 -10.78 -6.03 -23.35
N LEU A 199 -10.34 -7.26 -23.62
CA LEU A 199 -9.91 -7.69 -24.96
C LEU A 199 -11.07 -8.36 -25.72
N GLY A 200 -12.10 -7.59 -26.07
CA GLY A 200 -13.21 -8.08 -26.91
C GLY A 200 -14.61 -7.49 -26.64
N GLY A 201 -14.80 -6.67 -25.60
CA GLY A 201 -16.07 -6.01 -25.33
C GLY A 201 -16.05 -5.28 -24.00
N VAL A 202 -16.29 -3.96 -24.02
CA VAL A 202 -16.41 -3.01 -22.89
C VAL A 202 -15.69 -3.47 -21.60
N ALA A 203 -14.37 -3.26 -21.55
CA ALA A 203 -13.63 -3.33 -20.29
C ALA A 203 -14.39 -2.52 -19.25
N ARG A 204 -14.69 -3.09 -18.08
CA ARG A 204 -15.21 -2.28 -16.98
C ARG A 204 -14.13 -1.27 -16.64
N MET A 205 -14.44 0.01 -16.76
CA MET A 205 -13.50 1.08 -16.46
C MET A 205 -13.04 0.97 -15.01
N PRO A 206 -11.74 1.12 -14.71
CA PRO A 206 -11.27 1.21 -13.35
C PRO A 206 -11.99 2.33 -12.59
N GLU A 207 -12.35 2.06 -11.34
CA GLU A 207 -13.10 2.97 -10.47
C GLU A 207 -12.21 3.42 -9.31
N ASP A 208 -12.36 4.68 -8.89
CA ASP A 208 -11.59 5.21 -7.76
C ASP A 208 -11.95 4.51 -6.45
N MET A 209 -10.93 4.05 -5.73
CA MET A 209 -11.08 3.43 -4.42
C MET A 209 -10.82 4.41 -3.28
N ALA A 210 -10.32 5.62 -3.57
CA ALA A 210 -10.11 6.63 -2.55
C ALA A 210 -11.40 6.89 -1.75
N CYS A 211 -11.23 7.04 -0.44
CA CYS A 211 -12.31 7.40 0.47
C CYS A 211 -11.88 8.55 1.38
N ASN A 212 -12.73 9.58 1.45
CA ASN A 212 -12.55 10.71 2.35
C ASN A 212 -12.95 10.28 3.76
N ILE A 213 -12.03 10.40 4.70
CA ILE A 213 -12.18 9.96 6.10
C ILE A 213 -12.20 11.16 7.06
N GLY A 214 -12.62 12.32 6.56
CA GLY A 214 -12.74 13.56 7.31
C GLY A 214 -11.68 14.59 6.93
N THR A 215 -11.54 15.62 7.77
CA THR A 215 -10.55 16.68 7.58
C THR A 215 -9.47 16.58 8.65
N ASP A 216 -8.25 16.96 8.31
CA ASP A 216 -7.15 17.08 9.27
C ASP A 216 -7.29 18.35 10.13
N ALA A 217 -6.29 18.59 11.00
CA ALA A 217 -6.28 19.75 11.89
C ALA A 217 -6.18 21.10 11.17
N TYR A 218 -5.79 21.10 9.89
CA TYR A 218 -5.68 22.28 9.05
C TYR A 218 -6.91 22.47 8.13
N GLY A 219 -7.89 21.55 8.21
CA GLY A 219 -9.08 21.57 7.38
C GLY A 219 -8.89 20.93 6.01
N GLU A 220 -7.75 20.29 5.74
CA GLU A 220 -7.52 19.56 4.49
C GLU A 220 -8.20 18.19 4.53
N GLU A 221 -8.75 17.76 3.40
CA GLU A 221 -9.38 16.45 3.30
C GLU A 221 -8.35 15.33 3.49
N LYS A 222 -8.66 14.41 4.41
CA LYS A 222 -7.88 13.22 4.68
C LYS A 222 -8.45 12.08 3.86
N TRP A 223 -7.60 11.47 3.04
CA TRP A 223 -7.99 10.37 2.16
C TRP A 223 -7.33 9.06 2.61
N ALA A 224 -8.02 7.95 2.38
CA ALA A 224 -7.49 6.60 2.50
C ALA A 224 -7.69 5.85 1.17
N GLY A 225 -6.80 4.90 0.87
CA GLY A 225 -6.88 4.10 -0.36
C GLY A 225 -6.62 4.86 -1.67
N GLU A 226 -6.18 6.11 -1.62
CA GLU A 226 -5.90 6.90 -2.84
C GLU A 226 -4.68 6.37 -3.61
N THR A 227 -4.71 6.52 -4.93
CA THR A 227 -3.53 6.22 -5.76
C THR A 227 -2.44 7.24 -5.46
N GLN A 228 -1.20 6.79 -5.36
CA GLN A 228 -0.05 7.70 -5.20
C GLN A 228 1.04 7.37 -6.21
N SER A 229 1.64 8.40 -6.80
CA SER A 229 2.73 8.24 -7.76
C SER A 229 3.94 9.13 -7.44
N CYS A 230 5.12 8.62 -7.70
CA CYS A 230 6.38 9.38 -7.64
C CYS A 230 7.22 9.13 -8.89
N GLY A 231 8.32 9.89 -9.02
CA GLY A 231 9.27 9.75 -10.12
C GLY A 231 8.98 10.60 -11.34
N LYS A 232 9.79 10.40 -12.39
CA LYS A 232 9.79 11.19 -13.64
C LYS A 232 8.41 11.33 -14.28
N TRP A 233 7.61 10.25 -14.28
CA TRP A 233 6.32 10.16 -14.96
C TRP A 233 5.12 10.29 -14.01
N ASN A 234 5.31 10.79 -12.78
CA ASN A 234 4.20 10.97 -11.84
C ASN A 234 3.09 11.89 -12.39
N GLY A 235 3.44 12.97 -13.10
CA GLY A 235 2.51 13.89 -13.74
C GLY A 235 1.67 13.21 -14.82
N ALA A 236 2.30 12.37 -15.65
CA ALA A 236 1.62 11.61 -16.69
C ALA A 236 0.65 10.59 -16.07
N VAL A 237 1.09 9.87 -15.03
CA VAL A 237 0.22 8.96 -14.26
C VAL A 237 -0.97 9.71 -13.67
N ALA A 238 -0.71 10.83 -12.98
CA ALA A 238 -1.77 11.61 -12.34
C ALA A 238 -2.77 12.17 -13.36
N SER A 239 -2.28 12.71 -14.47
CA SER A 239 -3.14 13.21 -15.56
C SER A 239 -3.98 12.09 -16.18
N ARG A 240 -3.37 10.91 -16.42
CA ARG A 240 -4.08 9.73 -16.93
C ARG A 240 -5.23 9.32 -16.01
N LEU A 241 -5.00 9.30 -14.70
CA LEU A 241 -6.00 8.91 -13.71
C LEU A 241 -7.08 9.97 -13.51
N ASP A 242 -6.71 11.25 -13.46
CA ASP A 242 -7.62 12.38 -13.28
C ASP A 242 -8.66 12.47 -14.40
N ARG A 243 -8.25 12.27 -15.66
CA ARG A 243 -9.18 12.22 -16.82
C ARG A 243 -10.25 11.14 -16.71
N ASN A 244 -9.97 10.10 -15.92
CA ASN A 244 -10.88 8.98 -15.68
C ASN A 244 -11.58 9.08 -14.30
N GLY A 245 -11.47 10.22 -13.62
CA GLY A 245 -12.10 10.44 -12.32
C GLY A 245 -11.47 9.65 -11.18
N ILE A 246 -10.21 9.24 -11.32
CA ILE A 246 -9.46 8.51 -10.28
C ILE A 246 -8.49 9.47 -9.59
N ARG A 247 -8.60 9.58 -8.27
CA ARG A 247 -7.70 10.41 -7.47
C ARG A 247 -6.28 9.84 -7.48
N CYS A 248 -5.32 10.67 -7.84
CA CYS A 248 -3.89 10.34 -7.78
C CYS A 248 -3.07 11.47 -7.15
N LYS A 249 -2.48 11.19 -5.98
CA LYS A 249 -1.55 12.10 -5.32
C LYS A 249 -0.14 11.93 -5.87
N SER A 250 0.36 12.95 -6.57
CA SER A 250 1.77 13.03 -6.95
C SER A 250 2.61 13.43 -5.74
N THR A 251 3.66 12.67 -5.44
CA THR A 251 4.47 12.87 -4.23
C THR A 251 5.93 12.49 -4.46
N PHE A 252 6.80 12.83 -3.51
CA PHE A 252 8.19 12.39 -3.46
C PHE A 252 8.28 10.92 -3.06
N TYR A 253 9.38 10.27 -3.46
CA TYR A 253 9.59 8.85 -3.22
C TYR A 253 9.47 8.46 -1.74
N ARG A 254 9.93 9.32 -0.81
CA ARG A 254 9.82 9.05 0.64
C ARG A 254 8.37 8.91 1.12
N GLU A 255 7.48 9.75 0.62
CA GLU A 255 6.06 9.75 0.97
C GLU A 255 5.34 8.61 0.25
N TRP A 256 5.60 8.42 -1.05
CA TRP A 256 5.14 7.26 -1.81
C TRP A 256 5.51 5.94 -1.11
N ARG A 257 6.74 5.82 -0.63
CA ARG A 257 7.24 4.61 0.08
C ARG A 257 6.42 4.31 1.33
N ARG A 258 6.00 5.34 2.08
CA ARG A 258 5.12 5.15 3.25
C ARG A 258 3.74 4.66 2.82
N ALA A 259 3.17 5.24 1.76
CA ALA A 259 1.88 4.80 1.22
C ALA A 259 1.94 3.36 0.67
N MET A 260 3.05 2.98 0.02
CA MET A 260 3.26 1.63 -0.47
C MET A 260 3.26 0.61 0.67
N TRP A 261 4.00 0.88 1.75
CA TRP A 261 4.04 0.00 2.92
C TRP A 261 2.74 0.01 3.73
N GLU A 262 2.03 1.13 3.78
CA GLU A 262 0.68 1.19 4.37
C GLU A 262 -0.30 0.32 3.57
N ARG A 263 -0.23 0.36 2.24
CA ARG A 263 -1.04 -0.52 1.39
C ARG A 263 -0.63 -1.99 1.53
N ALA A 264 0.67 -2.28 1.61
CA ALA A 264 1.17 -3.63 1.86
C ALA A 264 0.66 -4.20 3.18
N LEU A 265 0.60 -3.36 4.22
CA LEU A 265 0.05 -3.74 5.52
C LEU A 265 -1.41 -4.14 5.41
N TYR A 266 -2.21 -3.34 4.71
CA TYR A 266 -3.61 -3.66 4.43
C TYR A 266 -3.76 -4.98 3.68
N ASP A 267 -3.06 -5.13 2.56
CA ASP A 267 -3.16 -6.32 1.70
C ASP A 267 -2.70 -7.58 2.44
N ALA A 268 -1.71 -7.50 3.34
CA ALA A 268 -1.25 -8.64 4.13
C ALA A 268 -2.22 -9.00 5.26
N VAL A 269 -2.57 -8.03 6.11
CA VAL A 269 -3.34 -8.29 7.33
C VAL A 269 -4.76 -8.75 7.01
N TRP A 270 -5.47 -8.02 6.15
CA TRP A 270 -6.86 -8.34 5.85
C TRP A 270 -7.00 -9.72 5.21
N ASN A 271 -6.16 -10.01 4.21
CA ASN A 271 -6.22 -11.30 3.53
C ASN A 271 -5.85 -12.46 4.45
N VAL A 272 -4.80 -12.35 5.27
CA VAL A 272 -4.41 -13.47 6.15
C VAL A 272 -5.42 -13.67 7.28
N VAL A 273 -5.95 -12.59 7.86
CA VAL A 273 -6.93 -12.67 8.96
C VAL A 273 -8.26 -13.21 8.45
N GLY A 274 -8.73 -12.81 7.27
CA GLY A 274 -9.99 -13.30 6.70
C GLY A 274 -9.89 -14.70 6.09
N ALA A 275 -8.79 -15.05 5.43
CA ALA A 275 -8.67 -16.33 4.73
C ALA A 275 -8.59 -17.56 5.67
N VAL A 276 -8.29 -17.35 6.95
CA VAL A 276 -8.25 -18.44 7.94
C VAL A 276 -9.60 -18.72 8.60
N ARG A 277 -10.68 -18.02 8.23
CA ARG A 277 -12.01 -18.24 8.79
C ARG A 277 -12.66 -19.50 8.22
N GLU A 278 -13.67 -20.02 8.93
CA GLU A 278 -14.46 -21.16 8.45
C GLU A 278 -15.37 -20.75 7.30
N ASP A 279 -16.01 -19.59 7.42
CA ASP A 279 -16.86 -18.99 6.40
C ASP A 279 -16.08 -18.02 5.50
N GLU A 280 -16.56 -17.87 4.26
CA GLU A 280 -16.05 -16.85 3.34
C GLU A 280 -16.18 -15.46 3.99
N THR A 281 -15.04 -14.77 4.08
CA THR A 281 -14.91 -13.51 4.80
C THR A 281 -14.41 -12.44 3.84
N ASP A 282 -15.11 -11.30 3.81
CA ASP A 282 -14.69 -10.11 3.08
C ASP A 282 -13.93 -9.12 3.96
N HIS A 283 -13.36 -8.10 3.32
CA HIS A 283 -12.55 -7.12 4.03
C HIS A 283 -13.33 -6.28 5.06
N LEU A 284 -14.63 -6.03 4.82
CA LEU A 284 -15.50 -5.33 5.77
C LEU A 284 -15.73 -6.19 7.03
N GLN A 285 -15.94 -7.49 6.86
CA GLN A 285 -16.12 -8.42 7.97
C GLN A 285 -14.86 -8.51 8.84
N VAL A 286 -13.66 -8.48 8.24
CA VAL A 286 -12.41 -8.37 9.01
C VAL A 286 -12.38 -7.10 9.86
N ALA A 287 -12.73 -5.95 9.28
CA ALA A 287 -12.79 -4.69 10.02
C ALA A 287 -13.83 -4.71 11.14
N THR A 288 -14.98 -5.36 10.93
CA THR A 288 -16.11 -5.32 11.86
C THR A 288 -16.00 -6.34 13.00
N TYR A 289 -15.53 -7.55 12.70
CA TYR A 289 -15.60 -8.69 13.63
C TYR A 289 -14.23 -9.14 14.14
N PHE A 290 -13.16 -8.79 13.43
CA PHE A 290 -11.79 -9.23 13.75
C PHE A 290 -10.85 -8.03 13.95
N GLU A 291 -11.41 -6.87 14.34
CA GLU A 291 -10.68 -5.61 14.55
C GLU A 291 -9.45 -5.77 15.45
N MET A 292 -9.61 -6.38 16.63
CA MET A 292 -8.49 -6.59 17.55
C MET A 292 -7.37 -7.45 16.95
N GLU A 293 -7.72 -8.50 16.21
CA GLU A 293 -6.73 -9.40 15.60
C GLU A 293 -5.99 -8.70 14.45
N ALA A 294 -6.71 -7.92 13.64
CA ALA A 294 -6.13 -7.11 12.58
C ALA A 294 -5.22 -6.00 13.17
N SER A 295 -5.67 -5.32 14.22
CA SER A 295 -4.91 -4.29 14.95
C SER A 295 -3.60 -4.82 15.53
N ASP A 296 -3.66 -5.92 16.29
CA ASP A 296 -2.49 -6.56 16.90
C ASP A 296 -1.46 -6.95 15.83
N MET A 297 -1.91 -7.57 14.74
CA MET A 297 -1.05 -7.95 13.63
C MET A 297 -0.47 -6.72 12.91
N MET A 298 -1.26 -5.68 12.69
CA MET A 298 -0.78 -4.43 12.08
C MET A 298 0.36 -3.82 12.89
N TRP A 299 0.22 -3.71 14.20
CA TRP A 299 1.24 -3.15 15.07
C TRP A 299 2.49 -4.03 15.15
N GLU A 300 2.37 -5.35 15.09
CA GLU A 300 3.51 -6.26 14.96
C GLU A 300 4.34 -5.95 13.70
N LEU A 301 3.67 -5.87 12.54
CA LEU A 301 4.34 -5.65 11.25
C LEU A 301 4.95 -4.25 11.14
N VAL A 302 4.27 -3.21 11.65
CA VAL A 302 4.78 -1.84 11.65
C VAL A 302 6.04 -1.68 12.51
N ASN A 303 6.13 -2.39 13.64
CA ASN A 303 7.35 -2.41 14.44
C ASN A 303 8.54 -2.99 13.65
N GLY A 304 8.29 -4.04 12.87
CA GLY A 304 9.26 -4.58 11.92
C GLY A 304 9.73 -3.54 10.90
N LEU A 305 8.79 -2.83 10.25
CA LEU A 305 9.11 -1.79 9.25
C LEU A 305 10.03 -0.69 9.81
N ARG A 306 9.76 -0.25 11.05
CA ARG A 306 10.58 0.78 11.71
C ARG A 306 11.99 0.27 12.01
N GLY A 307 12.11 -0.94 12.56
CA GLY A 307 13.40 -1.52 12.96
C GLY A 307 14.26 -2.02 11.79
N GLY A 308 13.64 -2.62 10.77
CA GLY A 308 14.34 -3.27 9.67
C GLY A 308 14.51 -2.42 8.41
N LEU A 309 13.56 -1.52 8.11
CA LEU A 309 13.55 -0.75 6.85
C LEU A 309 13.60 0.78 7.06
N ALA A 310 13.64 1.23 8.32
CA ALA A 310 13.54 2.63 8.71
C ALA A 310 12.31 3.33 8.10
N VAL A 311 11.20 2.60 7.97
CA VAL A 311 9.93 3.14 7.49
C VAL A 311 9.03 3.41 8.68
N THR A 312 8.62 4.67 8.82
CA THR A 312 7.57 5.08 9.76
C THR A 312 6.33 5.42 8.94
N LEU A 313 5.24 4.68 9.16
CA LEU A 313 3.96 4.96 8.51
C LEU A 313 3.39 6.31 8.96
N ILE A 314 2.46 6.84 8.17
CA ILE A 314 1.83 8.13 8.43
C ILE A 314 0.94 7.98 9.69
N TYR A 315 0.95 8.98 10.57
CA TYR A 315 0.14 8.97 11.79
C TYR A 315 -1.35 8.67 11.49
N GLY A 316 -1.98 7.83 12.31
CA GLY A 316 -3.35 7.35 12.09
C GLY A 316 -3.50 6.43 10.87
N PHE A 317 -2.48 5.60 10.59
CA PHE A 317 -2.55 4.58 9.54
C PHE A 317 -3.60 3.52 9.85
N GLU A 318 -3.70 3.10 11.10
CA GLU A 318 -4.69 2.12 11.56
C GLU A 318 -6.11 2.59 11.25
N ASP A 319 -6.47 3.80 11.69
CA ASP A 319 -7.77 4.40 11.38
C ASP A 319 -8.02 4.49 9.87
N ARG A 320 -6.99 4.83 9.07
CA ARG A 320 -7.10 4.89 7.60
C ARG A 320 -7.42 3.53 7.01
N LEU A 321 -6.73 2.49 7.45
CA LEU A 321 -6.87 1.13 6.92
C LEU A 321 -8.21 0.51 7.32
N PHE A 322 -8.66 0.71 8.56
CA PHE A 322 -10.00 0.30 8.98
C PHE A 322 -11.09 1.06 8.24
N SER A 323 -11.01 2.39 8.15
CA SER A 323 -11.98 3.19 7.40
C SER A 323 -12.06 2.78 5.93
N PHE A 324 -10.91 2.46 5.32
CA PHE A 324 -10.86 1.96 3.95
C PHE A 324 -11.57 0.61 3.81
N ALA A 325 -11.34 -0.34 4.71
CA ALA A 325 -12.07 -1.61 4.72
C ALA A 325 -13.58 -1.44 4.99
N GLU A 326 -13.97 -0.55 5.88
CA GLU A 326 -15.38 -0.30 6.17
C GLU A 326 -16.13 0.28 4.97
N MET A 327 -15.49 1.20 4.24
CA MET A 327 -16.11 1.89 3.10
C MET A 327 -16.02 1.10 1.80
N ARG A 328 -14.95 0.32 1.60
CA ARG A 328 -14.61 -0.32 0.32
C ARG A 328 -14.44 -1.84 0.38
N GLY A 329 -14.40 -2.43 1.57
CA GLY A 329 -14.10 -3.85 1.77
C GLY A 329 -15.28 -4.80 1.57
N LYS A 330 -16.51 -4.28 1.45
CA LYS A 330 -17.69 -5.12 1.25
C LYS A 330 -17.61 -5.86 -0.09
N GLY A 331 -17.67 -7.18 -0.04
CA GLY A 331 -17.56 -8.05 -1.22
C GLY A 331 -16.16 -8.15 -1.82
N GLU A 332 -15.13 -7.58 -1.19
CA GLU A 332 -13.73 -7.87 -1.52
C GLU A 332 -13.30 -9.11 -0.73
N PRO A 333 -13.15 -10.28 -1.37
CA PRO A 333 -12.86 -11.52 -0.67
C PRO A 333 -11.44 -11.53 -0.13
N CYS A 334 -11.26 -12.04 1.10
CA CYS A 334 -9.95 -12.30 1.66
C CYS A 334 -9.34 -13.56 1.03
N GLU A 335 -8.25 -13.40 0.28
CA GLU A 335 -7.63 -14.47 -0.50
C GLU A 335 -6.12 -14.56 -0.25
N LEU A 336 -5.62 -15.78 -0.11
CA LEU A 336 -4.18 -16.06 -0.10
C LEU A 336 -3.77 -16.79 -1.37
N ARG A 337 -2.75 -16.25 -2.04
CA ARG A 337 -2.20 -16.82 -3.29
C ARG A 337 -0.77 -17.25 -3.07
N ASP A 338 -0.48 -18.50 -3.39
CA ASP A 338 0.84 -19.10 -3.20
C ASP A 338 1.95 -18.31 -3.88
N GLU A 339 1.73 -17.91 -5.13
CA GLU A 339 2.68 -17.15 -5.95
C GLU A 339 2.90 -15.70 -5.48
N MET A 340 1.99 -15.15 -4.67
CA MET A 340 2.11 -13.80 -4.12
C MET A 340 2.66 -13.78 -2.69
N PHE A 341 2.87 -14.93 -2.07
CA PHE A 341 3.35 -15.03 -0.69
C PHE A 341 4.61 -14.20 -0.47
N ASP A 342 5.62 -14.34 -1.35
CA ASP A 342 6.89 -13.64 -1.25
C ASP A 342 6.83 -12.15 -1.62
N HIS A 343 5.66 -11.68 -2.07
CA HIS A 343 5.45 -10.32 -2.54
C HIS A 343 4.43 -9.54 -1.71
N ILE A 344 3.72 -10.20 -0.78
CA ILE A 344 2.72 -9.59 0.11
C ILE A 344 2.96 -9.95 1.57
N LEU A 345 3.26 -11.22 1.88
CA LEU A 345 3.35 -11.71 3.25
C LEU A 345 4.80 -11.81 3.73
N ASN A 346 5.71 -12.33 2.91
CA ASN A 346 7.13 -12.51 3.24
C ASN A 346 8.00 -11.27 2.97
N VAL A 347 7.38 -10.08 2.93
CA VAL A 347 8.07 -8.81 2.64
C VAL A 347 8.38 -8.01 3.90
N PHE A 348 7.75 -8.34 5.02
CA PHE A 348 7.95 -7.62 6.27
C PHE A 348 9.23 -8.08 6.96
N PRO A 349 10.11 -7.15 7.37
CA PRO A 349 11.33 -7.49 8.08
C PRO A 349 11.04 -7.93 9.52
N GLY A 350 11.90 -8.79 10.06
CA GLY A 350 11.87 -9.21 11.47
C GLY A 350 11.09 -10.50 11.72
N LYS A 351 10.91 -10.81 13.00
CA LYS A 351 10.18 -12.01 13.45
C LYS A 351 8.71 -11.62 13.71
N SER A 352 7.86 -11.74 12.69
CA SER A 352 6.41 -11.49 12.79
C SER A 352 5.68 -12.75 13.26
N ARG A 353 5.70 -13.00 14.56
CA ARG A 353 5.15 -14.21 15.18
C ARG A 353 3.69 -14.42 14.80
N MET A 354 2.84 -13.40 14.96
CA MET A 354 1.40 -13.53 14.72
C MET A 354 1.14 -13.79 13.25
N LEU A 355 1.81 -13.05 12.35
CA LEU A 355 1.73 -13.33 10.91
C LEU A 355 2.12 -14.78 10.58
N TRP A 356 3.24 -15.29 11.13
CA TRP A 356 3.68 -16.65 10.87
C TRP A 356 2.76 -17.71 11.49
N GLU A 357 2.17 -17.48 12.66
CA GLU A 357 1.16 -18.37 13.22
C GLU A 357 -0.05 -18.49 12.29
N TYR A 358 -0.54 -17.36 11.76
CA TYR A 358 -1.68 -17.35 10.82
C TYR A 358 -1.32 -18.01 9.48
N CYS A 359 -0.14 -17.72 8.91
CA CYS A 359 0.29 -18.35 7.67
C CYS A 359 0.49 -19.87 7.84
N ASN A 360 1.07 -20.33 8.95
CA ASN A 360 1.22 -21.77 9.23
C ASN A 360 -0.15 -22.42 9.48
N TYR A 361 -1.09 -21.74 10.16
CA TYR A 361 -2.45 -22.24 10.30
C TYR A 361 -3.18 -22.34 8.94
N ALA A 362 -3.07 -21.31 8.10
CA ALA A 362 -3.59 -21.33 6.72
C ALA A 362 -3.02 -22.52 5.94
N LYS A 363 -1.73 -22.81 6.11
CA LYS A 363 -1.04 -23.94 5.49
C LYS A 363 -1.49 -25.30 6.02
N ASP A 364 -1.41 -25.50 7.32
CA ASP A 364 -1.57 -26.82 7.93
C ASP A 364 -3.03 -27.21 8.13
N LYS A 365 -3.94 -26.22 8.30
CA LYS A 365 -5.34 -26.45 8.66
C LYS A 365 -6.33 -26.09 7.56
N LYS A 366 -6.00 -25.11 6.71
CA LYS A 366 -6.90 -24.67 5.62
C LYS A 366 -6.47 -25.16 4.23
N GLY A 367 -5.28 -25.75 4.11
CA GLY A 367 -4.77 -26.22 2.82
C GLY A 367 -4.43 -25.08 1.85
N LEU A 368 -4.24 -23.85 2.37
CA LEU A 368 -3.77 -22.69 1.61
C LEU A 368 -2.23 -22.66 1.60
N LEU A 369 -1.58 -21.83 0.80
CA LEU A 369 -0.11 -21.63 0.86
C LEU A 369 0.73 -22.93 0.79
N GLN A 370 0.26 -23.94 0.05
CA GLN A 370 0.89 -25.27 0.01
C GLN A 370 2.23 -25.27 -0.73
N ARG A 371 2.39 -24.37 -1.71
CA ARG A 371 3.60 -24.18 -2.51
C ARG A 371 4.51 -23.12 -1.90
N SER A 372 4.00 -22.28 -0.99
CA SER A 372 4.79 -21.26 -0.31
C SER A 372 5.69 -21.83 0.80
N ASN A 373 6.89 -21.25 0.91
CA ASN A 373 7.83 -21.54 2.00
C ASN A 373 7.52 -20.66 3.22
N VAL A 374 6.43 -20.98 3.92
CA VAL A 374 6.03 -20.27 5.14
C VAL A 374 7.08 -20.51 6.24
N PRO A 375 7.71 -19.45 6.81
CA PRO A 375 8.65 -19.60 7.91
C PRO A 375 8.00 -20.26 9.13
N PRO A 376 8.71 -21.14 9.87
CA PRO A 376 8.20 -21.65 11.13
C PRO A 376 8.15 -20.53 12.17
N VAL A 377 7.24 -20.66 13.13
CA VAL A 377 7.19 -19.76 14.29
C VAL A 377 8.47 -19.93 15.12
N PRO A 378 9.24 -18.85 15.40
CA PRO A 378 10.48 -18.96 16.16
C PRO A 378 10.27 -19.65 17.52
N SER A 379 11.12 -20.63 17.85
CA SER A 379 11.00 -21.42 19.08
C SER A 379 11.01 -20.55 20.34
N GLU A 380 11.82 -19.49 20.37
CA GLU A 380 11.87 -18.48 21.44
C GLU A 380 10.51 -17.81 21.71
N LEU A 381 9.64 -17.75 20.71
CA LEU A 381 8.31 -17.17 20.79
C LEU A 381 7.22 -18.22 20.98
N SER A 382 7.53 -19.50 20.74
CA SER A 382 6.59 -20.62 20.88
C SER A 382 6.19 -20.92 22.32
N GLU A 383 7.03 -20.53 23.29
CA GLU A 383 6.77 -20.71 24.73
C GLU A 383 5.80 -19.67 25.30
N LEU A 384 5.58 -18.57 24.59
CA LEU A 384 4.61 -17.54 24.97
C LEU A 384 3.20 -17.98 24.53
N PRO A 385 2.12 -17.56 25.24
CA PRO A 385 0.76 -17.81 24.80
C PRO A 385 0.56 -17.36 23.35
N SER A 386 -0.11 -18.19 22.54
CA SER A 386 -0.40 -17.84 21.15
C SER A 386 -1.34 -16.64 21.11
N PRO A 387 -1.01 -15.56 20.36
CA PRO A 387 -1.95 -14.49 20.06
C PRO A 387 -3.11 -14.96 19.18
N THR A 388 -2.98 -16.11 18.52
CA THR A 388 -4.04 -16.71 17.71
C THR A 388 -5.16 -17.22 18.63
N ARG A 389 -6.28 -16.48 18.66
CA ARG A 389 -7.45 -16.80 19.49
C ARG A 389 -8.23 -17.96 18.86
N GLN A 390 -7.92 -19.18 19.26
CA GLN A 390 -8.57 -20.37 18.70
C GLN A 390 -10.11 -20.38 18.86
N GLY A 391 -10.65 -19.71 19.88
CA GLY A 391 -12.09 -19.55 20.09
C GLY A 391 -12.78 -18.54 19.17
N ASN A 392 -12.04 -17.61 18.55
CA ASN A 392 -12.56 -16.58 17.64
C ASN A 392 -12.46 -16.97 16.15
N MET A 393 -12.01 -18.19 15.85
CA MET A 393 -12.02 -18.69 14.47
C MET A 393 -13.42 -19.09 13.98
N ARG A 394 -14.39 -19.14 14.91
CA ARG A 394 -15.82 -19.15 14.64
C ARG A 394 -16.38 -17.74 14.82
N ALA A 395 -17.16 -17.28 13.86
CA ALA A 395 -17.80 -15.96 13.91
C ALA A 395 -19.00 -15.90 14.89
N ASP A 396 -19.20 -16.90 15.75
CA ASP A 396 -20.39 -17.04 16.59
C ASP A 396 -20.25 -16.48 18.02
N GLY A 397 -19.05 -16.04 18.43
CA GLY A 397 -18.89 -15.21 19.64
C GLY A 397 -19.30 -15.88 20.95
N VAL A 398 -19.23 -17.22 21.06
CA VAL A 398 -19.52 -17.93 22.31
C VAL A 398 -18.21 -18.25 23.04
N ILE A 399 -18.05 -17.73 24.26
CA ILE A 399 -16.96 -18.03 25.21
C ILE A 399 -17.10 -19.45 25.76
#